data_AF-A0A497QUC4-F1
#
_entry.id   AF-A0A497QUC4-F1
#
_cell.length_a   1.000
_cell.length_b   1.000
_cell.length_c   1.000
_cell.angle_alpha   90.00
_cell.angle_beta   90.00
_cell.angle_gamma   90.00
#
_symmetry.space_group_name_H-M   'P 1'
#
loop_
_entity.id
_entity.type
_entity.pdbx_description
1 polymer ?
#
loop_
_entity_poly.entity_id
_entity_poly.type
_entity_poly.pdbx_seq_one_letter_code
_entity_poly.pdbx_strand_id
1 'polypeptide(L)'
;MDNIMEEIFALLDKKDYEAAVQLIKKNLDKRDSKFIEDLVPSLNIITDTAVEVVEKIMPSLLGILNFDDDVIRYSIILSLKKFVEEHKNLIFPYVEDFIKYGSPKKREGMLRLLKYVADTDPVSMVPFYDLIISCLSDPEEFVRKNAIQILQTVGKTDRNEIEARILKFLKLLKDESEIRMNDSEIVKTAEQLLAEKDKIQEISPEEQLLITAADRVLKKDSEGALRRASVDVAKSAADEVLKEIIEIKTLEQEDLERRELEAQSKALKEKLEEDEKKLELEKLKLEEEQRKIEEERLRQEKERLEKEKEIIEKRKELERVKQELELKRLEEEKRKILEEETERNRKRLKELEKEAADQDYEEI
;
A
#
# COMPACT_ATOMS: atom_id res chain seq x y z
N MET A 1 -23.90 -16.55 -34.41
CA MET A 1 -23.36 -15.37 -33.72
C MET A 1 -22.07 -15.84 -33.11
N ASP A 2 -20.96 -15.22 -33.50
CA ASP A 2 -19.65 -15.59 -32.99
C ASP A 2 -19.62 -15.43 -31.47
N ASN A 3 -18.97 -16.38 -30.78
CA ASN A 3 -18.87 -16.37 -29.33
C ASN A 3 -17.92 -15.23 -28.94
N ILE A 4 -18.47 -14.08 -28.51
CA ILE A 4 -17.70 -12.87 -28.17
C ILE A 4 -16.59 -13.18 -27.15
N MET A 5 -16.84 -14.12 -26.22
CA MET A 5 -15.83 -14.53 -25.24
C MET A 5 -14.65 -15.26 -25.88
N GLU A 6 -14.87 -16.10 -26.89
CA GLU A 6 -13.77 -16.73 -27.65
C GLU A 6 -12.92 -15.68 -28.38
N GLU A 7 -13.55 -14.64 -28.93
CA GLU A 7 -12.83 -13.52 -29.56
C GLU A 7 -11.99 -12.75 -28.52
N ILE A 8 -12.54 -12.48 -27.33
CA ILE A 8 -11.80 -11.85 -26.24
C ILE A 8 -10.59 -12.70 -25.85
N PHE A 9 -10.75 -14.00 -25.61
CA PHE A 9 -9.63 -14.88 -25.25
C PHE A 9 -8.59 -14.98 -26.37
N ALA A 10 -9.01 -15.03 -27.64
CA ALA A 10 -8.08 -15.02 -28.77
C ALA A 10 -7.27 -13.71 -28.86
N LEU A 11 -7.85 -12.57 -28.45
CA LEU A 11 -7.12 -11.30 -28.34
C LEU A 11 -6.14 -11.31 -27.15
N LEU A 12 -6.54 -11.88 -26.00
CA LEU A 12 -5.68 -12.03 -24.83
C LEU A 12 -4.48 -12.94 -25.11
N ASP A 13 -4.68 -14.07 -25.81
CA ASP A 13 -3.61 -14.98 -26.22
C ASP A 13 -2.59 -14.31 -27.15
N LYS A 14 -3.05 -13.39 -28.00
CA LYS A 14 -2.21 -12.56 -28.88
C LYS A 14 -1.58 -11.35 -28.17
N LYS A 15 -1.88 -11.15 -26.89
CA LYS A 15 -1.51 -9.97 -26.08
C LYS A 15 -2.01 -8.64 -26.67
N ASP A 16 -3.12 -8.68 -27.41
CA ASP A 16 -3.79 -7.47 -27.91
C ASP A 16 -4.81 -6.95 -26.87
N TYR A 17 -4.28 -6.49 -25.74
CA TYR A 17 -5.07 -6.10 -24.58
C TYR A 17 -5.97 -4.90 -24.85
N GLU A 18 -5.54 -3.97 -25.71
CA GLU A 18 -6.35 -2.81 -26.03
C GLU A 18 -7.58 -3.22 -26.85
N ALA A 19 -7.44 -4.07 -27.86
CA ALA A 19 -8.58 -4.58 -28.61
C ALA A 19 -9.54 -5.37 -27.70
N ALA A 20 -9.02 -6.20 -26.79
CA ALA A 20 -9.84 -6.93 -25.81
C ALA A 20 -10.64 -5.97 -24.91
N VAL A 21 -10.00 -4.93 -24.37
CA VAL A 21 -10.67 -3.89 -23.55
C VAL A 21 -11.78 -3.20 -24.33
N GLN A 22 -11.53 -2.79 -25.57
CA GLN A 22 -12.53 -2.12 -26.40
C GLN A 22 -13.71 -3.03 -26.72
N LEU A 23 -13.44 -4.31 -27.02
CA LEU A 23 -14.49 -5.30 -27.29
C LEU A 23 -15.36 -5.55 -26.05
N ILE A 24 -14.74 -5.68 -24.87
CA ILE A 24 -15.48 -5.85 -23.60
C ILE A 24 -16.33 -4.62 -23.31
N LYS A 25 -15.74 -3.41 -23.35
CA LYS A 25 -16.46 -2.16 -23.08
C LYS A 25 -17.65 -1.97 -24.00
N LYS A 26 -17.45 -2.18 -25.31
CA LYS A 26 -18.51 -2.07 -26.31
C LYS A 26 -19.70 -2.99 -26.01
N ASN A 27 -19.47 -4.17 -25.44
CA ASN A 27 -20.56 -5.10 -25.11
C ASN A 27 -21.14 -4.85 -23.71
N LEU A 28 -20.34 -4.37 -22.75
CA LEU A 28 -20.84 -3.85 -21.46
C LEU A 28 -21.79 -2.66 -21.66
N ASP A 29 -21.45 -1.73 -22.55
CA ASP A 29 -22.25 -0.53 -22.84
C ASP A 29 -23.62 -0.87 -23.44
N LYS A 30 -23.71 -1.98 -24.18
CA LYS A 30 -24.99 -2.50 -24.69
C LYS A 30 -25.86 -3.12 -23.60
N ARG A 31 -25.29 -3.40 -22.42
CA ARG A 31 -25.96 -4.04 -21.28
C ARG A 31 -26.58 -5.39 -21.65
N ASP A 32 -25.93 -6.13 -22.54
CA ASP A 32 -26.38 -7.46 -22.94
C ASP A 32 -26.21 -8.44 -21.77
N SER A 33 -27.32 -8.90 -21.19
CA SER A 33 -27.30 -9.78 -20.01
C SER A 33 -26.55 -11.07 -20.28
N LYS A 34 -26.67 -11.64 -21.49
CA LYS A 34 -25.99 -12.89 -21.85
C LYS A 34 -24.47 -12.69 -21.86
N PHE A 35 -24.00 -11.60 -22.46
CA PHE A 35 -22.58 -11.28 -22.46
C PHE A 35 -22.05 -11.09 -21.03
N ILE A 36 -22.80 -10.42 -20.15
CA ILE A 36 -22.37 -10.22 -18.77
C ILE A 36 -22.33 -11.54 -18.00
N GLU A 37 -23.33 -12.41 -18.18
CA GLU A 37 -23.37 -13.75 -17.59
C GLU A 37 -22.16 -14.60 -18.00
N ASP A 38 -21.69 -14.48 -19.25
CA ASP A 38 -20.51 -15.18 -19.73
C ASP A 38 -19.19 -14.51 -19.28
N LEU A 39 -19.17 -13.18 -19.18
CA LEU A 39 -18.00 -12.40 -18.78
C LEU A 39 -17.64 -12.60 -17.31
N VAL A 40 -18.60 -12.55 -16.39
CA VAL A 40 -18.30 -12.54 -14.95
C VAL A 40 -17.54 -13.80 -14.48
N PRO A 41 -17.96 -15.03 -14.82
CA PRO A 41 -17.18 -16.24 -14.49
C PRO A 41 -15.79 -16.24 -15.10
N SER A 42 -15.61 -15.55 -16.23
CA SER A 42 -14.36 -15.45 -16.95
C SER A 42 -13.40 -14.40 -16.36
N LEU A 43 -13.87 -13.49 -15.49
CA LEU A 43 -13.04 -12.41 -14.94
C LEU A 43 -11.83 -12.92 -14.17
N ASN A 44 -11.95 -14.01 -13.41
CA ASN A 44 -10.79 -14.59 -12.71
C ASN A 44 -9.71 -15.03 -13.70
N ILE A 45 -10.10 -15.72 -14.79
CA ILE A 45 -9.17 -16.16 -15.84
C ILE A 45 -8.51 -14.96 -16.53
N ILE A 46 -9.30 -13.93 -16.85
CA ILE A 46 -8.79 -12.71 -17.48
C ILE A 46 -7.83 -11.99 -16.52
N THR A 47 -8.11 -11.97 -15.22
CA THR A 47 -7.25 -11.32 -14.21
C THR A 47 -5.93 -12.04 -14.04
N ASP A 48 -5.95 -13.37 -13.97
CA ASP A 48 -4.74 -14.20 -13.89
C ASP A 48 -3.86 -14.07 -15.14
N THR A 49 -4.48 -13.78 -16.30
CA THR A 49 -3.78 -13.66 -17.59
C THR A 49 -3.30 -12.24 -17.88
N ALA A 50 -4.12 -11.24 -17.57
CA ALA A 50 -3.94 -9.84 -17.94
C ALA A 50 -4.74 -8.91 -17.01
N VAL A 51 -4.24 -8.68 -15.80
CA VAL A 51 -4.87 -7.82 -14.79
C VAL A 51 -5.15 -6.39 -15.31
N GLU A 52 -4.28 -5.85 -16.17
CA GLU A 52 -4.44 -4.52 -16.78
C GLU A 52 -5.69 -4.39 -17.65
N VAL A 53 -6.19 -5.50 -18.23
CA VAL A 53 -7.44 -5.51 -18.97
C VAL A 53 -8.60 -5.30 -18.00
N VAL A 54 -8.59 -6.00 -16.88
CA VAL A 54 -9.64 -5.93 -15.86
C VAL A 54 -9.66 -4.56 -15.18
N GLU A 55 -8.51 -4.00 -14.86
CA GLU A 55 -8.37 -2.63 -14.35
C GLU A 55 -9.02 -1.60 -15.29
N LYS A 56 -8.77 -1.71 -16.60
CA LYS A 56 -9.30 -0.78 -17.61
C LYS A 56 -10.82 -0.92 -17.81
N ILE A 57 -11.40 -2.10 -17.63
CA ILE A 57 -12.86 -2.32 -17.80
C ILE A 57 -13.64 -2.12 -16.50
N MET A 58 -12.97 -2.07 -15.34
CA MET A 58 -13.63 -2.01 -14.03
C MET A 58 -14.65 -0.87 -13.89
N PRO A 59 -14.40 0.38 -14.36
CA PRO A 59 -15.42 1.43 -14.30
C PRO A 59 -16.72 1.06 -15.05
N SER A 60 -16.58 0.45 -16.24
CA SER A 60 -17.72 0.01 -17.05
C SER A 60 -18.46 -1.15 -16.40
N LEU A 61 -17.72 -2.11 -15.83
CA LEU A 61 -18.27 -3.26 -15.10
C LEU A 61 -19.05 -2.81 -13.85
N LEU A 62 -18.48 -1.92 -13.03
CA LEU A 62 -19.16 -1.34 -11.87
C LEU A 62 -20.32 -0.41 -12.28
N GLY A 63 -20.31 0.13 -13.50
CA GLY A 63 -21.45 0.86 -14.07
C GLY A 63 -22.76 0.05 -14.05
N ILE A 64 -22.66 -1.28 -14.05
CA ILE A 64 -23.81 -2.19 -13.98
C ILE A 64 -24.52 -2.15 -12.62
N LEU A 65 -23.86 -1.69 -11.56
CA LEU A 65 -24.50 -1.48 -10.25
C LEU A 65 -25.64 -0.45 -10.30
N ASN A 66 -25.79 0.29 -11.39
CA ASN A 66 -26.89 1.21 -11.63
C ASN A 66 -27.98 0.66 -12.56
N PHE A 67 -28.04 -0.65 -12.79
CA PHE A 67 -29.09 -1.24 -13.61
C PHE A 67 -30.45 -1.13 -12.90
N ASP A 68 -31.46 -0.80 -13.69
CA ASP A 68 -32.82 -0.66 -13.17
C ASP A 68 -33.49 -1.98 -12.86
N ASP A 69 -33.13 -3.01 -13.62
CA ASP A 69 -33.54 -4.39 -13.36
C ASP A 69 -32.76 -4.95 -12.16
N ASP A 70 -33.46 -5.08 -11.04
CA ASP A 70 -32.90 -5.58 -9.79
C ASP A 70 -32.44 -7.04 -9.92
N VAL A 71 -33.13 -7.88 -10.72
CA VAL A 71 -32.77 -9.29 -10.90
C VAL A 71 -31.42 -9.38 -11.60
N ILE A 72 -31.25 -8.67 -12.71
CA ILE A 72 -29.98 -8.64 -13.44
C ILE A 72 -28.89 -8.04 -12.54
N ARG A 73 -29.16 -6.92 -11.85
CA ARG A 73 -28.18 -6.28 -10.96
C ARG A 73 -27.67 -7.24 -9.88
N TYR A 74 -28.58 -7.93 -9.18
CA TYR A 74 -28.18 -8.86 -8.11
C TYR A 74 -27.50 -10.11 -8.63
N SER A 75 -27.92 -10.65 -9.76
CA SER A 75 -27.23 -11.78 -10.40
C SER A 75 -25.78 -11.43 -10.71
N ILE A 76 -25.52 -10.21 -11.18
CA ILE A 76 -24.17 -9.75 -11.49
C ILE A 76 -23.35 -9.53 -10.22
N ILE A 77 -23.91 -8.86 -9.20
CA ILE A 77 -23.26 -8.70 -7.89
C ILE A 77 -22.88 -10.06 -7.31
N LEU A 78 -23.79 -11.03 -7.35
CA LEU A 78 -23.55 -12.38 -6.85
C LEU A 78 -22.45 -13.09 -7.62
N SER A 79 -22.45 -12.98 -8.96
CA SER A 79 -21.40 -13.56 -9.80
C SER A 79 -20.04 -12.92 -9.55
N LEU A 80 -19.99 -11.63 -9.16
CA LEU A 80 -18.76 -10.93 -8.80
C LEU A 80 -18.21 -11.31 -7.41
N LYS A 81 -18.96 -12.08 -6.61
CA LYS A 81 -18.57 -12.41 -5.22
C LYS A 81 -17.14 -12.93 -5.13
N LYS A 82 -16.84 -14.07 -5.79
CA LYS A 82 -15.53 -14.72 -5.69
C LYS A 82 -14.42 -13.82 -6.22
N PHE A 83 -14.69 -13.13 -7.32
CA PHE A 83 -13.76 -12.19 -7.93
C PHE A 83 -13.38 -11.05 -6.97
N VAL A 84 -14.36 -10.48 -6.25
CA VAL A 84 -14.11 -9.40 -5.29
C VAL A 84 -13.40 -9.89 -4.03
N GLU A 85 -13.68 -11.11 -3.57
CA GLU A 85 -12.95 -11.73 -2.45
C GLU A 85 -11.45 -11.88 -2.77
N GLU A 86 -11.12 -12.31 -3.99
CA GLU A 86 -9.73 -12.54 -4.44
C GLU A 86 -9.03 -11.25 -4.90
N HIS A 87 -9.76 -10.32 -5.52
CA HIS A 87 -9.20 -9.14 -6.20
C HIS A 87 -9.79 -7.81 -5.71
N LYS A 88 -10.11 -7.69 -4.41
CA LYS A 88 -10.68 -6.48 -3.76
C LYS A 88 -10.00 -5.15 -4.12
N ASN A 89 -8.68 -5.16 -4.35
CA ASN A 89 -7.93 -3.96 -4.72
C ASN A 89 -8.40 -3.33 -6.04
N LEU A 90 -9.06 -4.09 -6.92
CA LEU A 90 -9.59 -3.58 -8.18
C LEU A 90 -10.87 -2.74 -7.98
N ILE A 91 -11.64 -2.98 -6.91
CA ILE A 91 -12.87 -2.20 -6.63
C ILE A 91 -12.63 -1.02 -5.68
N PHE A 92 -11.63 -1.11 -4.81
CA PHE A 92 -11.31 -0.10 -3.79
C PHE A 92 -11.17 1.33 -4.31
N PRO A 93 -10.52 1.60 -5.46
CA PRO A 93 -10.42 2.94 -6.01
C PRO A 93 -11.76 3.62 -6.31
N TYR A 94 -12.85 2.84 -6.43
CA TYR A 94 -14.18 3.33 -6.79
C TYR A 94 -15.14 3.42 -5.60
N VAL A 95 -14.77 2.89 -4.44
CA VAL A 95 -15.65 2.76 -3.28
C VAL A 95 -16.16 4.12 -2.80
N GLU A 96 -15.25 5.10 -2.66
CA GLU A 96 -15.59 6.43 -2.16
C GLU A 96 -16.59 7.14 -3.08
N ASP A 97 -16.31 7.16 -4.38
CA ASP A 97 -17.18 7.82 -5.36
C ASP A 97 -18.56 7.15 -5.43
N PHE A 98 -18.60 5.82 -5.40
CA PHE A 98 -19.85 5.07 -5.50
C PHE A 98 -20.71 5.22 -4.25
N ILE A 99 -20.10 5.28 -3.06
CA ILE A 99 -20.85 5.49 -1.82
C ILE A 99 -21.28 6.95 -1.66
N LYS A 100 -20.41 7.95 -1.93
CA LYS A 100 -20.76 9.36 -1.70
C LYS A 100 -21.68 9.94 -2.77
N TYR A 101 -21.43 9.61 -4.04
CA TYR A 101 -22.09 10.26 -5.18
C TYR A 101 -22.95 9.29 -6.01
N GLY A 102 -22.98 8.00 -5.66
CA GLY A 102 -23.82 7.03 -6.34
C GLY A 102 -25.31 7.23 -6.11
N SER A 103 -26.13 6.77 -7.05
CA SER A 103 -27.56 6.55 -6.83
C SER A 103 -27.77 5.55 -5.68
N PRO A 104 -28.97 5.48 -5.07
CA PRO A 104 -29.27 4.46 -4.07
C PRO A 104 -28.89 3.03 -4.49
N LYS A 105 -29.19 2.65 -5.74
CA LYS A 105 -28.86 1.35 -6.33
C LYS A 105 -27.35 1.13 -6.42
N LYS A 106 -26.59 2.15 -6.83
CA LYS A 106 -25.11 2.09 -6.86
C LYS A 106 -24.52 1.94 -5.47
N ARG A 107 -25.01 2.72 -4.49
CA ARG A 107 -24.54 2.66 -3.09
C ARG A 107 -24.79 1.27 -2.52
N GLU A 108 -26.01 0.76 -2.68
CA GLU A 108 -26.35 -0.61 -2.27
C GLU A 108 -25.46 -1.65 -2.95
N GLY A 109 -25.30 -1.58 -4.27
CA GLY A 109 -24.48 -2.51 -5.02
C GLY A 109 -23.03 -2.54 -4.53
N MET A 110 -22.45 -1.36 -4.29
CA MET A 110 -21.10 -1.24 -3.76
C MET A 110 -20.99 -1.81 -2.34
N LEU A 111 -21.94 -1.50 -1.45
CA LEU A 111 -21.97 -2.07 -0.10
C LEU A 111 -22.08 -3.60 -0.12
N ARG A 112 -22.85 -4.19 -1.05
CA ARG A 112 -22.93 -5.66 -1.18
C ARG A 112 -21.62 -6.28 -1.62
N LEU A 113 -20.88 -5.65 -2.54
CA LEU A 113 -19.53 -6.10 -2.91
C LEU A 113 -18.58 -5.99 -1.72
N LEU A 114 -18.61 -4.86 -0.99
CA LEU A 114 -17.83 -4.68 0.23
C LEU A 114 -18.20 -5.68 1.34
N LYS A 115 -19.46 -6.12 1.40
CA LYS A 115 -19.87 -7.18 2.33
C LYS A 115 -19.13 -8.49 2.04
N TYR A 116 -18.95 -8.87 0.77
CA TYR A 116 -18.16 -10.05 0.42
C TYR A 116 -16.69 -9.91 0.85
N VAL A 117 -16.11 -8.71 0.70
CA VAL A 117 -14.78 -8.42 1.22
C VAL A 117 -14.76 -8.53 2.75
N ALA A 118 -15.72 -7.93 3.45
CA ALA A 118 -15.79 -7.97 4.91
C ALA A 118 -15.96 -9.40 5.45
N ASP A 119 -16.73 -10.25 4.76
CA ASP A 119 -16.96 -11.64 5.14
C ASP A 119 -15.69 -12.52 5.01
N THR A 120 -14.71 -12.12 4.18
CA THR A 120 -13.49 -12.89 3.90
C THR A 120 -12.20 -12.27 4.43
N ASP A 121 -12.09 -10.94 4.39
CA ASP A 121 -10.94 -10.15 4.84
C ASP A 121 -11.41 -8.84 5.49
N PRO A 122 -11.94 -8.89 6.73
CA PRO A 122 -12.43 -7.71 7.44
C PRO A 122 -11.35 -6.67 7.72
N VAL A 123 -10.06 -7.06 7.80
CA VAL A 123 -8.95 -6.14 8.08
C VAL A 123 -8.75 -5.15 6.92
N SER A 124 -8.96 -5.61 5.68
CA SER A 124 -8.87 -4.74 4.51
C SER A 124 -9.93 -3.62 4.44
N MET A 125 -10.96 -3.69 5.29
CA MET A 125 -12.06 -2.72 5.33
C MET A 125 -11.75 -1.47 6.16
N VAL A 126 -10.67 -1.46 6.94
CA VAL A 126 -10.27 -0.34 7.83
C VAL A 126 -10.31 1.04 7.14
N PRO A 127 -9.81 1.21 5.89
CA PRO A 127 -9.86 2.51 5.21
C PRO A 127 -11.27 3.03 4.94
N PHE A 128 -12.28 2.16 4.94
CA PHE A 128 -13.66 2.47 4.57
C PHE A 128 -14.63 2.57 5.75
N TYR A 129 -14.17 2.38 7.00
CA TYR A 129 -15.04 2.39 8.17
C TYR A 129 -15.89 3.67 8.28
N ASP A 130 -15.27 4.86 8.20
CA ASP A 130 -16.01 6.13 8.31
C ASP A 130 -17.04 6.30 7.19
N LEU A 131 -16.69 5.84 5.99
CA LEU A 131 -17.57 5.90 4.82
C LEU A 131 -18.78 4.98 4.99
N ILE A 132 -18.57 3.75 5.47
CA ILE A 132 -19.65 2.78 5.74
C ILE A 132 -20.51 3.26 6.91
N ILE A 133 -19.91 3.81 7.96
CA ILE A 133 -20.64 4.40 9.11
C ILE A 133 -21.52 5.56 8.66
N SER A 134 -21.06 6.40 7.73
CA SER A 134 -21.88 7.49 7.18
C SER A 134 -23.15 6.98 6.48
N CYS A 135 -23.12 5.75 5.94
CA CYS A 135 -24.29 5.10 5.33
C CYS A 135 -25.36 4.68 6.35
N LEU A 136 -25.10 4.73 7.67
CA LEU A 136 -26.13 4.52 8.68
C LEU A 136 -27.16 5.66 8.70
N SER A 137 -26.80 6.84 8.17
CA SER A 137 -27.72 7.96 7.93
C SER A 137 -28.26 8.01 6.49
N ASP A 138 -28.06 6.98 5.67
CA ASP A 138 -28.61 6.98 4.31
C ASP A 138 -30.14 7.06 4.36
N PRO A 139 -30.81 7.86 3.49
CA PRO A 139 -32.27 7.90 3.44
C PRO A 139 -32.90 6.54 3.11
N GLU A 140 -32.20 5.68 2.37
CA GLU A 140 -32.73 4.44 1.84
C GLU A 140 -32.46 3.26 2.79
N GLU A 141 -33.51 2.58 3.23
CA GLU A 141 -33.42 1.51 4.25
C GLU A 141 -32.50 0.37 3.83
N PHE A 142 -32.55 -0.03 2.56
CA PHE A 142 -31.71 -1.11 2.05
C PHE A 142 -30.22 -0.74 2.05
N VAL A 143 -29.86 0.53 1.89
CA VAL A 143 -28.46 0.99 2.01
C VAL A 143 -28.01 0.88 3.46
N ARG A 144 -28.81 1.39 4.40
CA ARG A 144 -28.53 1.30 5.84
C ARG A 144 -28.37 -0.16 6.28
N LYS A 145 -29.29 -1.04 5.88
CA LYS A 145 -29.24 -2.47 6.22
C LYS A 145 -27.94 -3.15 5.77
N ASN A 146 -27.45 -2.85 4.57
CA ASN A 146 -26.18 -3.39 4.11
C ASN A 146 -25.00 -2.81 4.90
N ALA A 147 -25.01 -1.51 5.22
CA ALA A 147 -23.99 -0.89 6.07
C ALA A 147 -23.94 -1.53 7.47
N ILE A 148 -25.10 -1.76 8.10
CA ILE A 148 -25.23 -2.46 9.39
C ILE A 148 -24.57 -3.84 9.31
N GLN A 149 -24.91 -4.64 8.29
CA GLN A 149 -24.35 -5.99 8.13
C GLN A 149 -22.82 -5.98 7.99
N ILE A 150 -22.27 -5.05 7.22
CA ILE A 150 -20.82 -4.91 7.05
C ILE A 150 -20.18 -4.56 8.39
N LEU A 151 -20.70 -3.56 9.10
CA LEU A 151 -20.18 -3.11 10.39
C LEU A 151 -20.26 -4.20 11.47
N GLN A 152 -21.33 -5.00 11.47
CA GLN A 152 -21.46 -6.17 12.34
C GLN A 152 -20.42 -7.24 11.99
N THR A 153 -20.15 -7.50 10.71
CA THR A 153 -19.11 -8.44 10.29
C THR A 153 -17.72 -7.94 10.71
N VAL A 154 -17.33 -6.71 10.37
CA VAL A 154 -16.00 -6.18 10.73
C VAL A 154 -15.84 -5.96 12.23
N GLY A 155 -16.92 -5.62 12.93
CA GLY A 155 -16.94 -5.43 14.39
C GLY A 155 -16.70 -6.72 15.19
N LYS A 156 -16.85 -7.91 14.57
CA LYS A 156 -16.42 -9.17 15.19
C LYS A 156 -14.89 -9.29 15.26
N THR A 157 -14.18 -8.65 14.34
CA THR A 157 -12.71 -8.64 14.28
C THR A 157 -12.12 -7.41 14.95
N ASP A 158 -12.70 -6.23 14.71
CA ASP A 158 -12.21 -4.93 15.15
C ASP A 158 -13.25 -4.19 16.01
N ARG A 159 -13.65 -4.85 17.11
CA ARG A 159 -14.74 -4.41 17.99
C ARG A 159 -14.54 -2.96 18.48
N ASN A 160 -13.36 -2.67 19.03
CA ASN A 160 -13.14 -1.40 19.74
C ASN A 160 -13.09 -0.21 18.78
N GLU A 161 -12.48 -0.38 17.60
CA GLU A 161 -12.38 0.69 16.60
C GLU A 161 -13.76 1.03 16.03
N ILE A 162 -14.57 0.02 15.70
CA ILE A 162 -15.93 0.21 15.19
C ILE A 162 -16.83 0.87 16.25
N GLU A 163 -16.76 0.41 17.50
CA GLU A 163 -17.46 1.03 18.62
C GLU A 163 -17.09 2.52 18.75
N ALA A 164 -15.80 2.84 18.83
CA ALA A 164 -15.32 4.21 18.99
C ALA A 164 -15.79 5.13 17.85
N ARG A 165 -15.77 4.65 16.59
CA ARG A 165 -16.21 5.43 15.42
C ARG A 165 -17.72 5.62 15.37
N ILE A 166 -18.52 4.60 15.75
CA ILE A 166 -19.97 4.74 15.82
C ILE A 166 -20.37 5.73 16.92
N LEU A 167 -19.71 5.69 18.08
CA LEU A 167 -19.96 6.64 19.17
C LEU A 167 -19.65 8.08 18.73
N LYS A 168 -18.50 8.28 18.07
CA LYS A 168 -18.15 9.57 17.47
C LYS A 168 -19.20 10.04 16.46
N PHE A 169 -19.69 9.14 15.60
CA PHE A 169 -20.74 9.44 14.63
C PHE A 169 -22.06 9.86 15.30
N LEU A 170 -22.50 9.15 16.34
CA LEU A 170 -23.70 9.49 17.11
C LEU A 170 -23.58 10.87 17.78
N LYS A 171 -22.39 11.20 18.30
CA LYS A 171 -22.11 12.53 18.86
C LYS A 171 -22.24 13.63 17.82
N LEU A 172 -21.64 13.44 16.63
CA LEU A 172 -21.75 14.39 15.53
C LEU A 172 -23.21 14.58 15.07
N LEU A 173 -24.01 13.51 15.03
CA LEU A 173 -25.44 13.62 14.69
C LEU A 173 -26.23 14.43 15.71
N LYS A 174 -25.88 14.33 16.99
CA LYS A 174 -26.48 15.12 18.06
C LYS A 174 -26.13 16.60 17.91
N ASP A 175 -24.85 16.92 17.76
CA ASP A 175 -24.39 18.30 17.58
C ASP A 175 -25.06 18.94 16.35
N GLU A 176 -25.19 18.19 15.24
CA GLU A 176 -25.93 18.65 14.07
C GLU A 176 -27.43 18.83 14.33
N SER A 177 -28.05 17.98 15.16
CA SER A 177 -29.47 18.10 15.50
C SER A 177 -29.77 19.36 16.31
N GLU A 178 -28.86 19.71 17.24
CA GLU A 178 -28.96 20.94 18.04
C GLU A 178 -28.78 22.18 17.15
N ILE A 179 -27.82 22.14 16.22
CA ILE A 179 -27.66 23.19 15.20
C ILE A 179 -28.93 23.32 14.35
N ARG A 180 -29.50 22.20 13.89
CA ARG A 180 -30.76 22.20 13.10
C ARG A 180 -31.94 22.76 13.87
N MET A 181 -32.05 22.51 15.17
CA MET A 181 -33.11 23.09 15.99
C MET A 181 -32.97 24.61 16.07
N ASN A 182 -31.76 25.11 16.31
CA ASN A 182 -31.48 26.55 16.33
C ASN A 182 -31.75 27.19 14.96
N ASP A 183 -31.34 26.53 13.87
CA ASP A 183 -31.59 26.97 12.50
C ASP A 183 -33.10 26.96 12.16
N SER A 184 -33.85 25.97 12.64
CA SER A 184 -35.31 25.90 12.46
C SER A 184 -36.04 27.02 13.20
N GLU A 185 -35.58 27.37 14.40
CA GLU A 185 -36.10 28.52 15.14
C GLU A 185 -35.82 29.83 14.39
N ILE A 186 -34.61 30.00 13.85
CA ILE A 186 -34.24 31.15 13.01
C ILE A 186 -35.17 31.25 11.78
N VAL A 187 -35.40 30.13 11.09
CA VAL A 187 -36.31 30.09 9.93
C VAL A 187 -37.75 30.42 10.32
N LYS A 188 -38.28 29.85 11.40
CA LYS A 188 -39.64 30.15 11.89
C LYS A 188 -39.80 31.62 12.28
N THR A 189 -38.81 32.19 12.97
CA THR A 189 -38.83 33.62 13.32
C THR A 189 -38.76 34.48 12.06
N ALA A 190 -37.93 34.13 11.08
CA ALA A 190 -37.88 34.84 9.80
C ALA A 190 -39.21 34.74 9.02
N GLU A 191 -39.87 33.58 9.00
CA GLU A 191 -41.19 33.40 8.39
C GLU A 191 -42.27 34.23 9.10
N GLN A 192 -42.26 34.29 10.43
CA GLN A 192 -43.16 35.14 11.22
C GLN A 192 -42.94 36.62 10.89
N LEU A 193 -41.68 37.08 10.86
CA LEU A 193 -41.33 38.45 10.48
C LEU A 193 -41.75 38.78 9.05
N LEU A 194 -41.58 37.86 8.11
CA LEU A 194 -42.04 38.02 6.72
C LEU A 194 -43.57 38.07 6.61
N ALA A 195 -44.30 37.27 7.41
CA ALA A 195 -45.75 37.32 7.46
C ALA A 195 -46.29 38.61 8.12
N GLU A 196 -45.51 39.22 9.01
CA GLU A 196 -45.82 40.50 9.64
C GLU A 196 -45.36 41.71 8.80
N LYS A 197 -44.44 41.53 7.87
CA LYS A 197 -43.97 42.55 6.93
C LYS A 197 -45.10 43.24 6.17
N ASP A 198 -46.15 42.49 5.81
CA ASP A 198 -47.32 43.06 5.13
C ASP A 198 -48.11 44.05 6.02
N LYS A 199 -47.81 44.11 7.32
CA LYS A 199 -48.42 45.00 8.32
C LYS A 199 -47.51 46.13 8.79
N ILE A 200 -46.19 46.04 8.57
CA ILE A 200 -45.18 46.98 9.09
C ILE A 200 -44.47 47.67 7.91
N GLN A 201 -44.49 49.00 7.85
CA GLN A 201 -44.02 49.77 6.69
C GLN A 201 -42.49 49.78 6.50
N GLU A 202 -41.69 49.46 7.52
CA GLU A 202 -40.23 49.41 7.44
C GLU A 202 -39.68 48.23 8.25
N ILE A 203 -38.88 47.37 7.60
CA ILE A 203 -38.11 46.31 8.26
C ILE A 203 -36.85 46.92 8.86
N SER A 204 -36.58 46.64 10.12
CA SER A 204 -35.33 47.05 10.78
C SER A 204 -34.10 46.32 10.18
N PRO A 205 -32.90 46.91 10.24
CA PRO A 205 -31.67 46.25 9.79
C PRO A 205 -31.41 44.87 10.44
N GLU A 206 -31.88 44.67 11.68
CA GLU A 206 -31.73 43.42 12.43
C GLU A 206 -32.63 42.30 11.87
N GLU A 207 -33.88 42.61 11.53
CA GLU A 207 -34.81 41.67 10.90
C GLU A 207 -34.35 41.29 9.48
N GLN A 208 -33.76 42.23 8.74
CA GLN A 208 -33.17 41.98 7.41
C GLN A 208 -32.01 40.97 7.50
N LEU A 209 -31.20 41.04 8.56
CA LEU A 209 -30.12 40.08 8.83
C LEU A 209 -30.65 38.68 9.14
N LEU A 210 -31.72 38.57 9.94
CA LEU A 210 -32.38 37.30 10.25
C LEU A 210 -32.97 36.63 9.00
N ILE A 211 -33.66 37.40 8.15
CA ILE A 211 -34.20 36.91 6.87
C ILE A 211 -33.07 36.42 5.96
N THR A 212 -31.96 37.15 5.89
CA THR A 212 -30.79 36.75 5.09
C THR A 212 -30.11 35.49 5.62
N ALA A 213 -30.08 35.32 6.95
CA ALA A 213 -29.57 34.11 7.59
C ALA A 213 -30.46 32.90 7.30
N ALA A 214 -31.79 33.04 7.43
CA ALA A 214 -32.76 32.00 7.08
C ALA A 214 -32.66 31.59 5.60
N ASP A 215 -32.53 32.55 4.68
CA ASP A 215 -32.32 32.28 3.25
C ASP A 215 -31.04 31.47 2.97
N ARG A 216 -29.98 31.68 3.76
CA ARG A 216 -28.73 30.91 3.64
C ARG A 216 -28.88 29.49 4.20
N VAL A 217 -29.61 29.33 5.30
CA VAL A 217 -29.95 28.02 5.88
C VAL A 217 -30.75 27.21 4.85
N LEU A 218 -31.82 27.79 4.29
CA LEU A 218 -32.69 27.13 3.30
C LEU A 218 -31.97 26.80 1.98
N LYS A 219 -31.00 27.60 1.54
CA LYS A 219 -30.24 27.33 0.29
C LYS A 219 -29.18 26.24 0.45
N LYS A 220 -28.62 26.05 1.66
CA LYS A 220 -27.72 24.91 1.96
C LYS A 220 -28.43 23.55 1.85
N ASP A 221 -29.77 23.53 1.90
CA ASP A 221 -30.55 22.29 1.88
C ASP A 221 -30.62 21.56 0.54
N SER A 222 -30.08 22.15 -0.54
CA SER A 222 -29.86 21.42 -1.80
C SER A 222 -28.76 20.34 -1.67
N GLU A 223 -27.75 20.57 -0.81
CA GLU A 223 -26.82 19.52 -0.34
C GLU A 223 -27.39 18.76 0.88
N GLY A 224 -28.32 19.37 1.62
CA GLY A 224 -28.99 18.79 2.80
C GLY A 224 -29.98 17.65 2.52
N ALA A 225 -30.29 17.33 1.25
CA ALA A 225 -31.14 16.17 0.91
C ALA A 225 -30.55 14.82 1.38
N LEU A 226 -29.23 14.72 1.48
CA LEU A 226 -28.52 13.57 2.07
C LEU A 226 -28.64 13.50 3.60
N ARG A 227 -29.06 14.57 4.28
CA ARG A 227 -29.17 14.66 5.75
C ARG A 227 -30.58 14.43 6.30
N ARG A 228 -31.50 13.92 5.45
CA ARG A 228 -32.93 13.76 5.79
C ARG A 228 -33.31 12.39 6.35
N ALA A 229 -32.36 11.49 6.62
CA ALA A 229 -32.68 10.44 7.57
C ALA A 229 -32.92 11.14 8.92
N SER A 230 -34.04 10.86 9.58
CA SER A 230 -34.23 11.40 10.92
C SER A 230 -33.08 10.92 11.80
N VAL A 231 -32.61 11.78 12.71
CA VAL A 231 -31.57 11.42 13.69
C VAL A 231 -31.93 10.10 14.38
N ASP A 232 -33.22 9.87 14.61
CA ASP A 232 -33.77 8.62 15.16
C ASP A 232 -33.49 7.38 14.30
N VAL A 233 -33.58 7.50 12.96
CA VAL A 233 -33.30 6.39 12.04
C VAL A 233 -31.82 6.04 12.06
N ALA A 234 -30.94 7.04 12.02
CA ALA A 234 -29.50 6.82 12.09
C ALA A 234 -29.07 6.26 13.45
N LYS A 235 -29.67 6.77 14.53
CA LYS A 235 -29.47 6.27 15.88
C LYS A 235 -29.91 4.82 16.02
N SER A 236 -31.11 4.47 15.53
CA SER A 236 -31.61 3.10 15.54
C SER A 236 -30.69 2.15 14.75
N ALA A 237 -30.14 2.59 13.61
CA ALA A 237 -29.21 1.79 12.82
C ALA A 237 -27.87 1.58 13.55
N ALA A 238 -27.33 2.62 14.17
CA ALA A 238 -26.12 2.52 14.99
C ALA A 238 -26.33 1.62 16.22
N ASP A 239 -27.47 1.74 16.90
CA ASP A 239 -27.84 0.90 18.04
C ASP A 239 -27.93 -0.58 17.63
N GLU A 240 -28.45 -0.88 16.43
CA GLU A 240 -28.49 -2.26 15.90
C GLU A 240 -27.09 -2.85 15.70
N VAL A 241 -26.13 -2.04 15.23
CA VAL A 241 -24.74 -2.46 15.10
C VAL A 241 -24.11 -2.67 16.48
N LEU A 242 -24.23 -1.70 17.39
CA LEU A 242 -23.64 -1.77 18.74
C LEU A 242 -24.22 -2.92 19.57
N LYS A 243 -25.51 -3.22 19.42
CA LYS A 243 -26.18 -4.32 20.11
C LYS A 243 -25.59 -5.67 19.71
N GLU A 244 -25.29 -5.89 18.43
CA GLU A 244 -24.68 -7.14 17.96
C GLU A 244 -23.21 -7.22 18.34
N ILE A 245 -22.48 -6.10 18.25
CA ILE A 245 -21.04 -6.08 18.54
C ILE A 245 -20.77 -6.22 20.04
N ILE A 246 -21.56 -5.62 20.93
CA ILE A 246 -21.24 -5.45 22.36
C ILE A 246 -22.31 -6.03 23.29
N GLU A 247 -23.41 -6.58 22.76
CA GLU A 247 -24.54 -7.15 23.54
C GLU A 247 -25.26 -6.13 24.46
N ILE A 248 -25.17 -4.83 24.17
CA ILE A 248 -25.78 -3.79 25.01
C ILE A 248 -27.25 -3.58 24.63
N LYS A 249 -28.15 -3.55 25.63
CA LYS A 249 -29.60 -3.41 25.40
C LYS A 249 -30.09 -1.96 25.23
N THR A 250 -29.42 -0.97 25.81
CA THR A 250 -29.70 0.48 25.68
C THR A 250 -28.55 1.27 26.28
N LEU A 251 -28.16 2.39 25.69
CA LEU A 251 -27.08 3.27 26.17
C LEU A 251 -27.65 4.62 26.63
N GLU A 252 -27.50 4.93 27.91
CA GLU A 252 -27.72 6.30 28.41
C GLU A 252 -26.53 7.21 28.05
N GLN A 253 -26.72 8.53 28.05
CA GLN A 253 -25.74 9.47 27.49
C GLN A 253 -24.40 9.48 28.24
N GLU A 254 -24.42 9.41 29.57
CA GLU A 254 -23.20 9.36 30.37
C GLU A 254 -22.41 8.06 30.12
N ASP A 255 -23.11 6.96 29.86
CA ASP A 255 -22.50 5.68 29.49
C ASP A 255 -21.87 5.71 28.10
N LEU A 256 -22.45 6.47 27.15
CA LEU A 256 -21.88 6.66 25.80
C LEU A 256 -20.53 7.37 25.87
N GLU A 257 -20.44 8.49 26.59
CA GLU A 257 -19.20 9.27 26.68
C GLU A 257 -18.09 8.49 27.40
N ARG A 258 -18.44 7.80 28.50
CA ARG A 258 -17.48 6.97 29.21
C ARG A 258 -16.98 5.81 28.34
N ARG A 259 -17.87 5.13 27.61
CA ARG A 259 -17.47 4.03 26.72
C ARG A 259 -16.71 4.49 25.50
N GLU A 260 -17.01 5.67 24.97
CA GLU A 260 -16.23 6.25 23.89
C GLU A 260 -14.76 6.40 24.32
N LEU A 261 -14.53 6.97 25.51
CA LEU A 261 -13.19 7.11 26.06
C LEU A 261 -12.52 5.76 26.36
N GLU A 262 -13.26 4.79 26.92
CA GLU A 262 -12.74 3.44 27.19
C GLU A 262 -12.38 2.70 25.88
N ALA A 263 -13.25 2.75 24.86
CA ALA A 263 -13.04 2.12 23.55
C ALA A 263 -11.89 2.80 22.79
N GLN A 264 -11.83 4.14 22.79
CA GLN A 264 -10.71 4.89 22.20
C GLN A 264 -9.39 4.58 22.90
N SER A 265 -9.38 4.54 24.24
CA SER A 265 -8.18 4.20 25.00
C SER A 265 -7.72 2.77 24.71
N LYS A 266 -8.65 1.83 24.56
CA LYS A 266 -8.33 0.43 24.27
C LYS A 266 -7.82 0.24 22.83
N ALA A 267 -8.49 0.85 21.85
CA ALA A 267 -8.04 0.84 20.45
C ALA A 267 -6.66 1.50 20.29
N LEU A 268 -6.40 2.59 21.01
CA LEU A 268 -5.08 3.25 21.01
C LEU A 268 -4.00 2.37 21.65
N LYS A 269 -4.33 1.65 22.73
CA LYS A 269 -3.41 0.69 23.35
C LYS A 269 -3.09 -0.48 22.42
N GLU A 270 -4.08 -1.05 21.74
CA GLU A 270 -3.87 -2.14 20.77
C GLU A 270 -3.00 -1.70 19.58
N LYS A 271 -3.22 -0.48 19.06
CA LYS A 271 -2.36 0.11 18.02
C LYS A 271 -0.92 0.32 18.50
N LEU A 272 -0.73 0.83 19.72
CA LEU A 272 0.61 0.99 20.31
C LEU A 272 1.33 -0.35 20.46
N GLU A 273 0.65 -1.41 20.92
CA GLU A 273 1.24 -2.75 21.03
C GLU A 273 1.62 -3.34 19.66
N GLU A 274 0.85 -3.07 18.60
CA GLU A 274 1.18 -3.50 17.24
C GLU A 274 2.39 -2.73 16.68
N ASP A 275 2.45 -1.41 16.90
CA ASP A 275 3.56 -0.56 16.48
C ASP A 275 4.85 -0.91 17.24
N GLU A 276 4.77 -1.25 18.53
CA GLU A 276 5.89 -1.76 19.33
C GLU A 276 6.44 -3.06 18.73
N LYS A 277 5.57 -4.01 18.34
CA LYS A 277 5.98 -5.26 17.68
C LYS A 277 6.61 -5.04 16.30
N LYS A 278 6.06 -4.11 15.50
CA LYS A 278 6.64 -3.73 14.19
C LYS A 278 8.03 -3.14 14.36
N LEU A 279 8.21 -2.27 15.35
CA LEU A 279 9.47 -1.62 15.67
C LEU A 279 10.52 -2.63 16.21
N GLU A 280 10.09 -3.63 16.99
CA GLU A 280 10.96 -4.73 17.41
C GLU A 280 11.42 -5.59 16.23
N LEU A 281 10.51 -5.92 15.30
CA LEU A 281 10.85 -6.65 14.08
C LEU A 281 11.81 -5.87 13.18
N GLU A 282 11.63 -4.56 13.05
CA GLU A 282 12.52 -3.70 12.28
C GLU A 282 13.92 -3.61 12.92
N LYS A 283 14.00 -3.51 14.26
CA LYS A 283 15.29 -3.59 14.99
C LYS A 283 16.02 -4.90 14.73
N LEU A 284 15.31 -6.04 14.72
CA LEU A 284 15.91 -7.34 14.42
C LEU A 284 16.44 -7.43 12.99
N LYS A 285 15.71 -6.89 12.00
CA LYS A 285 16.18 -6.81 10.61
C LYS A 285 17.43 -5.95 10.47
N LEU A 286 17.46 -4.78 11.12
CA LEU A 286 18.62 -3.89 11.13
C LEU A 286 19.83 -4.54 11.81
N GLU A 287 19.62 -5.29 12.90
CA GLU A 287 20.70 -6.04 13.55
C GLU A 287 21.24 -7.15 12.64
N GLU A 288 20.37 -7.87 11.91
CA GLU A 288 20.79 -8.88 10.94
C GLU A 288 21.59 -8.28 9.77
N GLU A 289 21.16 -7.13 9.25
CA GLU A 289 21.90 -6.38 8.22
C GLU A 289 23.26 -5.90 8.74
N GLN A 290 23.33 -5.37 9.97
CA GLN A 290 24.59 -4.97 10.59
C GLN A 290 25.54 -6.14 10.75
N ARG A 291 25.05 -7.31 11.16
CA ARG A 291 25.85 -8.54 11.24
C ARG A 291 26.38 -8.96 9.87
N LYS A 292 25.57 -8.91 8.80
CA LYS A 292 26.02 -9.21 7.43
C LYS A 292 27.13 -8.25 6.97
N ILE A 293 26.99 -6.95 7.25
CA ILE A 293 28.01 -5.94 6.94
C ILE A 293 29.31 -6.21 7.73
N GLU A 294 29.21 -6.57 9.01
CA GLU A 294 30.37 -6.89 9.84
C GLU A 294 31.07 -8.18 9.37
N GLU A 295 30.31 -9.23 9.04
CA GLU A 295 30.84 -10.47 8.46
C GLU A 295 31.56 -10.21 7.13
N GLU A 296 30.99 -9.37 6.26
CA GLU A 296 31.62 -8.99 4.99
C GLU A 296 32.91 -8.20 5.22
N ARG A 297 32.92 -7.26 6.17
CA ARG A 297 34.15 -6.51 6.55
C ARG A 297 35.24 -7.44 7.07
N LEU A 298 34.91 -8.37 7.96
CA LEU A 298 35.85 -9.37 8.48
C LEU A 298 36.37 -10.28 7.37
N ARG A 299 35.54 -10.64 6.40
CA ARG A 299 35.96 -11.41 5.22
C ARG A 299 36.96 -10.62 4.37
N GLN A 300 36.65 -9.37 4.04
CA GLN A 300 37.54 -8.50 3.26
C GLN A 300 38.87 -8.26 3.98
N GLU A 301 38.85 -8.09 5.30
CA GLU A 301 40.06 -7.95 6.11
C GLU A 301 40.92 -9.22 6.12
N LYS A 302 40.31 -10.40 6.24
CA LYS A 302 41.02 -11.68 6.11
C LYS A 302 41.69 -11.82 4.73
N GLU A 303 40.96 -11.54 3.65
CA GLU A 303 41.51 -11.58 2.29
C GLU A 303 42.67 -10.58 2.12
N ARG A 304 42.58 -9.39 2.72
CA ARG A 304 43.66 -8.39 2.72
C ARG A 304 44.90 -8.92 3.46
N LEU A 305 44.73 -9.49 4.64
CA LEU A 305 45.83 -10.04 5.44
C LEU A 305 46.50 -11.25 4.76
N GLU A 306 45.74 -12.08 4.06
CA GLU A 306 46.28 -13.19 3.25
C GLU A 306 47.16 -12.67 2.10
N LYS A 307 46.69 -11.65 1.36
CA LYS A 307 47.50 -10.99 0.31
C LYS A 307 48.76 -10.34 0.87
N GLU A 308 48.66 -9.71 2.06
CA GLU A 308 49.82 -9.11 2.72
C GLU A 308 50.86 -10.16 3.12
N LYS A 309 50.42 -11.31 3.66
CA LYS A 309 51.31 -12.45 3.95
C LYS A 309 52.01 -12.97 2.69
N GLU A 310 51.27 -13.14 1.58
CA GLU A 310 51.84 -13.59 0.30
C GLU A 310 52.89 -12.59 -0.23
N ILE A 311 52.64 -11.28 -0.11
CA ILE A 311 53.60 -10.24 -0.49
C ILE A 311 54.87 -10.33 0.38
N ILE A 312 54.73 -10.53 1.69
CA ILE A 312 55.87 -10.68 2.60
C ILE A 312 56.69 -11.93 2.25
N GLU A 313 56.05 -13.05 1.93
CA GLU A 313 56.75 -14.27 1.50
C GLU A 313 57.51 -14.07 0.19
N LYS A 314 56.88 -13.47 -0.83
CA LYS A 314 57.54 -13.14 -2.10
C LYS A 314 58.71 -12.17 -1.91
N ARG A 315 58.62 -11.21 -0.97
CA ARG A 315 59.74 -10.32 -0.63
C ARG A 315 60.91 -11.08 -0.02
N LYS A 316 60.64 -12.01 0.90
CA LYS A 316 61.69 -12.87 1.49
C LYS A 316 62.34 -13.77 0.45
N GLU A 317 61.56 -14.34 -0.46
CA GLU A 317 62.08 -15.15 -1.56
C GLU A 317 62.95 -14.31 -2.50
N LEU A 318 62.49 -13.12 -2.90
CA LEU A 318 63.26 -12.20 -3.72
C LEU A 318 64.58 -11.78 -3.05
N GLU A 319 64.58 -11.57 -1.74
CA GLU A 319 65.78 -11.25 -0.96
C GLU A 319 66.78 -12.41 -0.97
N ARG A 320 66.31 -13.67 -0.80
CA ARG A 320 67.16 -14.86 -0.93
C ARG A 320 67.77 -14.98 -2.32
N VAL A 321 66.98 -14.78 -3.38
CA VAL A 321 67.46 -14.82 -4.77
C VAL A 321 68.51 -13.73 -5.02
N LYS A 322 68.32 -12.52 -4.47
CA LYS A 322 69.31 -11.44 -4.55
C LYS A 322 70.63 -11.82 -3.88
N GLN A 323 70.57 -12.36 -2.67
CA GLN A 323 71.75 -12.84 -1.94
C GLN A 323 72.48 -13.95 -2.72
N GLU A 324 71.75 -14.89 -3.32
CA GLU A 324 72.33 -15.96 -4.14
C GLU A 324 73.00 -15.42 -5.42
N LEU A 325 72.36 -14.45 -6.10
CA LEU A 325 72.94 -13.81 -7.28
C LEU A 325 74.19 -13.00 -6.94
N GLU A 326 74.20 -12.33 -5.80
CA GLU A 326 75.37 -11.58 -5.31
C GLU A 326 76.53 -12.53 -5.00
N LEU A 327 76.26 -13.66 -4.33
CA LEU A 327 77.25 -14.72 -4.11
C LEU A 327 77.80 -15.27 -5.43
N LYS A 328 76.93 -15.58 -6.41
CA LYS A 328 77.36 -16.05 -7.74
C LYS A 328 78.22 -15.03 -8.48
N ARG A 329 77.92 -13.73 -8.38
CA ARG A 329 78.74 -12.66 -8.97
C ARG A 329 80.13 -12.61 -8.32
N LEU A 330 80.19 -12.67 -6.99
CA LEU A 330 81.46 -12.70 -6.25
C LEU A 330 82.29 -13.95 -6.59
N GLU A 331 81.65 -15.11 -6.77
CA GLU A 331 82.31 -16.34 -7.23
C GLU A 331 82.86 -16.22 -8.66
N GLU A 332 82.10 -15.60 -9.57
CA GLU A 332 82.54 -15.34 -10.95
C GLU A 332 83.71 -14.36 -10.99
N GLU A 333 83.65 -13.26 -10.22
CA GLU A 333 84.76 -12.31 -10.07
C GLU A 333 86.00 -12.99 -9.51
N LYS A 334 85.86 -13.81 -8.45
CA LYS A 334 86.95 -14.59 -7.89
C LYS A 334 87.56 -15.55 -8.92
N ARG A 335 86.73 -16.21 -9.74
CA ARG A 335 87.19 -17.10 -10.82
C ARG A 335 87.98 -16.33 -11.88
N LYS A 336 87.51 -15.16 -12.31
CA LYS A 336 88.22 -14.28 -13.26
C LYS A 336 89.58 -13.84 -12.73
N ILE A 337 89.65 -13.42 -11.45
CA ILE A 337 90.91 -13.05 -10.80
C ILE A 337 91.88 -14.23 -10.79
N LEU A 338 91.40 -15.44 -10.47
CA LEU A 338 92.21 -16.65 -10.46
C LEU A 338 92.71 -17.02 -11.87
N GLU A 339 91.85 -16.93 -12.89
CA GLU A 339 92.23 -17.14 -14.30
C GLU A 339 93.31 -16.14 -14.74
N GLU A 340 93.12 -14.84 -14.47
CA GLU A 340 94.13 -13.81 -14.76
C GLU A 340 95.45 -14.07 -14.03
N GLU A 341 95.41 -14.47 -12.76
CA GLU A 341 96.59 -14.78 -11.96
C GLU A 341 97.33 -16.02 -12.50
N THR A 342 96.60 -17.07 -12.87
CA THR A 342 97.19 -18.26 -13.51
C THR A 342 97.82 -17.93 -14.87
N GLU A 343 97.20 -17.04 -15.66
CA GLU A 343 97.78 -16.57 -16.92
C GLU A 343 99.05 -15.74 -16.69
N ARG A 344 99.05 -14.83 -15.70
CA ARG A 344 100.25 -14.07 -15.30
C ARG A 344 101.37 -15.00 -14.84
N ASN A 345 101.06 -16.01 -14.02
CA ASN A 345 102.04 -17.00 -13.56
C ASN A 345 102.57 -17.84 -14.72
N ARG A 346 101.71 -18.24 -15.67
CA ARG A 346 102.13 -18.96 -16.89
C ARG A 346 103.03 -18.11 -17.78
N LYS A 347 102.76 -16.81 -17.93
CA LYS A 347 103.63 -15.87 -18.66
C LYS A 347 104.99 -15.75 -17.99
N ARG A 348 105.03 -15.55 -16.67
CA ARG A 348 106.27 -15.52 -15.88
C ARG A 348 107.08 -16.81 -16.00
N LEU A 349 106.42 -17.98 -15.95
CA LEU A 349 107.09 -19.27 -16.15
C LEU A 349 107.75 -19.36 -17.52
N LYS A 350 107.05 -18.96 -18.60
CA LYS A 350 107.63 -18.95 -19.95
C LYS A 350 108.78 -17.95 -20.11
N GLU A 351 108.71 -16.80 -19.45
CA GLU A 351 109.81 -15.81 -19.43
C GLU A 351 111.04 -16.40 -18.74
N LEU A 352 110.87 -17.04 -17.58
CA LEU A 352 111.94 -17.74 -16.87
C LEU A 352 112.51 -18.92 -17.67
N GLU A 353 111.68 -19.71 -18.34
CA GLU A 353 112.12 -20.80 -19.24
C GLU A 353 112.94 -20.26 -20.42
N LYS A 354 112.56 -19.10 -20.97
CA LYS A 354 113.29 -18.45 -22.05
C LYS A 354 114.62 -17.87 -21.59
N GLU A 355 114.65 -17.20 -20.43
CA GLU A 355 115.89 -16.71 -19.81
C GLU A 355 116.86 -17.86 -19.50
N ALA A 356 116.35 -19.01 -19.05
CA ALA A 356 117.17 -20.22 -18.85
C ALA A 356 117.72 -20.78 -20.18
N ALA A 357 116.93 -20.79 -21.25
CA ALA A 357 117.37 -21.27 -22.56
C ALA A 357 118.41 -20.33 -23.22
N ASP A 358 118.28 -19.02 -23.02
CA ASP A 358 119.24 -18.04 -23.51
C ASP A 358 120.59 -18.13 -22.74
N GLN A 359 120.58 -18.53 -21.47
CA GLN A 359 121.80 -18.80 -20.69
C GLN A 359 122.58 -20.04 -21.19
N ASP A 360 121.89 -21.08 -21.66
CA ASP A 360 122.53 -22.27 -22.24
C ASP A 360 123.21 -21.99 -23.61
N TYR A 361 122.85 -20.89 -24.30
CA TYR A 361 123.50 -20.48 -25.56
C TYR A 361 124.75 -19.61 -25.37
N GLU A 362 125.01 -19.08 -24.16
CA GLU A 362 126.25 -18.34 -23.87
C GLU A 362 127.41 -19.24 -23.37
N GLU A 363 127.15 -20.53 -23.12
CA GLU A 363 128.17 -21.52 -22.68
C GLU A 363 128.67 -22.49 -23.78
N ILE A 364 128.35 -22.25 -25.06
CA ILE A 364 128.92 -22.95 -26.23
C ILE A 364 129.76 -21.96 -27.06
#